data_AF-A0A9C7VY85-F1
#
_entry.id   AF-A0A9C7VY85-F1
#
_cell.length_a   1.000
_cell.length_b   1.000
_cell.length_c   1.000
_cell.angle_alpha   90.00
_cell.angle_beta   90.00
_cell.angle_gamma   90.00
#
_symmetry.space_group_name_H-M   'P 1'
#
loop_
_entity.id
_entity.type
_entity.pdbx_description
1 polymer ?
#
loop_
_entity_poly.entity_id
_entity_poly.type
_entity_poly.pdbx_seq_one_letter_code
_entity_poly.pdbx_strand_id
1 'polypeptide(L)'
;MMITKEAIESTLSEYIQRFVPAMHQWRYHLILAKGGPDYPHLPEQSHLAHIINGVFGLTQLVKFLIVRSVHVPGLDEGAFRKALALYTVHEVHKDKDVELLGSSQFSIPLERLLKEYERLGLHKFVEVDEHLMRAANVHKRSPKHGDLLLSTEPGASRLWLLVRLADTFASVKTPEEALNSLKGYLADLGPAFALKRPPGRYALYYHELKDVRGVLTNMIHRAVAQQLAEEWDFYPLLYFATGTLYLGPSRLDGNAADGLIPAIAGRVLQSLTQGGGADAIRDGLRRQKFDFERYVYAFAMVEDLLRVVRDETLSAKPDARIALKEIDGLVAKRQELTAKWRETVEERFGIRLLDPKEHK
;
A
#
# COMPACT_ATOMS: atom_id res chain seq x y z
N MET A 1 27.44 -12.96 7.39
CA MET A 1 27.27 -12.63 5.95
C MET A 1 26.26 -11.50 5.87
N MET A 2 26.49 -10.43 5.09
CA MET A 2 25.46 -9.39 4.96
C MET A 2 24.27 -9.94 4.16
N ILE A 3 23.06 -9.68 4.66
CA ILE A 3 21.82 -10.09 4.00
C ILE A 3 21.67 -9.38 2.65
N THR A 4 21.29 -10.10 1.60
CA THR A 4 21.08 -9.56 0.24
C THR A 4 19.60 -9.33 -0.05
N LYS A 5 19.31 -8.52 -1.07
CA LYS A 5 17.93 -8.23 -1.47
C LYS A 5 17.22 -9.51 -1.94
N GLU A 6 17.92 -10.34 -2.71
CA GLU A 6 17.43 -11.62 -3.22
C GLU A 6 17.13 -12.59 -2.07
N ALA A 7 17.98 -12.61 -1.03
CA ALA A 7 17.76 -13.44 0.15
C ALA A 7 16.50 -13.02 0.92
N ILE A 8 16.23 -11.72 1.07
CA ILE A 8 14.98 -11.22 1.69
C ILE A 8 13.78 -11.60 0.85
N GLU A 9 13.84 -11.38 -0.46
CA GLU A 9 12.71 -11.67 -1.35
C GLU A 9 12.40 -13.17 -1.37
N SER A 10 13.44 -14.01 -1.43
CA SER A 10 13.31 -15.46 -1.30
C SER A 10 12.72 -15.87 0.06
N THR A 11 13.24 -15.32 1.16
CA THR A 11 12.75 -15.60 2.53
C THR A 11 11.28 -15.19 2.68
N LEU A 12 10.90 -14.01 2.18
CA LEU A 12 9.53 -13.53 2.23
C LEU A 12 8.61 -14.40 1.37
N SER A 13 9.04 -14.76 0.15
CA SER A 13 8.27 -15.63 -0.73
C SER A 13 8.06 -17.01 -0.12
N GLU A 14 9.09 -17.62 0.46
CA GLU A 14 8.98 -18.88 1.20
C GLU A 14 8.00 -18.74 2.36
N TYR A 15 8.12 -17.66 3.14
CA TYR A 15 7.25 -17.39 4.27
C TYR A 15 5.78 -17.27 3.85
N ILE A 16 5.49 -16.47 2.82
CA ILE A 16 4.13 -16.28 2.30
C ILE A 16 3.57 -17.59 1.76
N GLN A 17 4.34 -18.33 0.97
CA GLN A 17 3.87 -19.56 0.34
C GLN A 17 3.59 -20.68 1.34
N ARG A 18 4.29 -20.71 2.48
CA ARG A 18 4.14 -21.77 3.49
C ARG A 18 3.19 -21.37 4.61
N PHE A 19 3.38 -20.20 5.21
CA PHE A 19 2.71 -19.87 6.47
C PHE A 19 1.37 -19.16 6.28
N VAL A 20 1.16 -18.41 5.20
CA VAL A 20 -0.16 -17.80 4.92
C VAL A 20 -1.23 -18.87 4.69
N PRO A 21 -1.01 -19.92 3.86
CA PRO A 21 -1.96 -21.02 3.74
C PRO A 21 -2.18 -21.76 5.07
N ALA A 22 -1.12 -22.01 5.85
CA ALA A 22 -1.25 -22.65 7.16
C ALA A 22 -2.11 -21.81 8.12
N MET A 23 -1.89 -20.50 8.19
CA MET A 23 -2.72 -19.58 8.98
C MET A 23 -4.18 -19.57 8.52
N HIS A 24 -4.44 -19.65 7.21
CA HIS A 24 -5.79 -19.80 6.68
C HIS A 24 -6.44 -21.12 7.11
N GLN A 25 -5.73 -22.24 7.00
CA GLN A 25 -6.18 -23.56 7.44
C GLN A 25 -6.55 -23.54 8.93
N TRP A 26 -5.77 -22.85 9.74
CA TRP A 26 -6.00 -22.68 11.17
C TRP A 26 -6.89 -21.49 11.54
N ARG A 27 -7.55 -20.87 10.55
CA ARG A 27 -8.58 -19.83 10.72
C ARG A 27 -8.10 -18.54 11.40
N TYR A 28 -6.82 -18.19 11.31
CA TYR A 28 -6.27 -16.93 11.84
C TYR A 28 -6.93 -15.69 11.22
N HIS A 29 -7.56 -15.81 10.05
CA HIS A 29 -8.32 -14.74 9.41
C HIS A 29 -9.70 -14.48 10.06
N LEU A 30 -10.19 -15.40 10.89
CA LEU A 30 -11.47 -15.29 11.60
C LEU A 30 -11.30 -14.90 13.08
N ILE A 31 -10.07 -14.90 13.59
CA ILE A 31 -9.75 -14.53 14.97
C ILE A 31 -9.34 -13.06 14.99
N LEU A 32 -10.03 -12.25 15.80
CA LEU A 32 -9.73 -10.83 15.94
C LEU A 32 -8.53 -10.62 16.87
N ALA A 33 -7.47 -9.98 16.37
CA ALA A 33 -6.31 -9.56 17.15
C ALA A 33 -6.57 -8.21 17.83
N LYS A 34 -7.38 -7.36 17.19
CA LYS A 34 -7.83 -6.07 17.71
C LYS A 34 -9.27 -5.81 17.28
N GLY A 35 -9.98 -5.03 18.09
CA GLY A 35 -11.38 -4.70 17.84
C GLY A 35 -12.33 -5.83 18.25
N GLY A 36 -13.61 -5.67 17.91
CA GLY A 36 -14.68 -6.58 18.28
C GLY A 36 -15.41 -6.18 19.57
N PRO A 37 -16.29 -7.06 20.11
CA PRO A 37 -17.21 -6.72 21.20
C PRO A 37 -16.53 -6.20 22.47
N ASP A 38 -15.31 -6.68 22.74
CA ASP A 38 -14.54 -6.30 23.95
C ASP A 38 -13.80 -4.97 23.78
N TYR A 39 -13.55 -4.53 22.54
CA TYR A 39 -12.86 -3.28 22.21
C TYR A 39 -13.50 -2.58 21.01
N PRO A 40 -14.77 -2.16 21.10
CA PRO A 40 -15.55 -1.67 19.95
C PRO A 40 -15.04 -0.33 19.38
N HIS A 41 -14.20 0.37 20.13
CA HIS A 41 -13.55 1.62 19.71
C HIS A 41 -12.28 1.40 18.88
N LEU A 42 -11.82 0.14 18.74
CA LEU A 42 -10.70 -0.21 17.89
C LEU A 42 -11.21 -0.83 16.58
N PRO A 43 -10.63 -0.45 15.42
CA PRO A 43 -10.95 -1.09 14.15
C PRO A 43 -10.58 -2.56 14.22
N GLU A 44 -11.44 -3.39 13.64
CA GLU A 44 -11.28 -4.83 13.61
C GLU A 44 -10.09 -5.20 12.72
N GLN A 45 -9.20 -6.03 13.27
CA GLN A 45 -8.05 -6.57 12.57
C GLN A 45 -7.91 -8.04 12.95
N SER A 46 -7.87 -8.94 11.97
CA SER A 46 -7.65 -10.36 12.23
C SER A 46 -6.20 -10.67 12.61
N HIS A 47 -5.95 -11.81 13.27
CA HIS A 47 -4.59 -12.29 13.56
C HIS A 47 -3.76 -12.38 12.28
N LEU A 48 -4.35 -12.92 11.21
CA LEU A 48 -3.68 -12.99 9.91
C LEU A 48 -3.27 -11.60 9.41
N ALA A 49 -4.20 -10.64 9.39
CA ALA A 49 -3.90 -9.29 8.91
C ALA A 49 -2.83 -8.61 9.78
N HIS A 50 -2.87 -8.81 11.09
CA HIS A 50 -1.88 -8.27 12.02
C HIS A 50 -0.48 -8.82 11.73
N ILE A 51 -0.34 -10.15 11.66
CA ILE A 51 0.94 -10.80 11.38
C ILE A 51 1.49 -10.36 10.02
N ILE A 52 0.65 -10.31 8.99
CA ILE A 52 1.11 -9.94 7.64
C ILE A 52 1.57 -8.49 7.57
N ASN A 53 0.87 -7.57 8.25
CA ASN A 53 1.28 -6.17 8.31
C ASN A 53 2.64 -6.01 9.01
N GLY A 54 2.87 -6.73 10.11
CA GLY A 54 4.15 -6.67 10.82
C GLY A 54 5.31 -7.29 10.04
N VAL A 55 5.08 -8.45 9.40
CA VAL A 55 6.05 -9.10 8.50
C VAL A 55 6.41 -8.18 7.34
N PHE A 56 5.42 -7.57 6.69
CA PHE A 56 5.65 -6.66 5.58
C PHE A 56 6.40 -5.39 6.01
N GLY A 57 5.98 -4.76 7.10
CA GLY A 57 6.65 -3.57 7.64
C GLY A 57 8.12 -3.85 8.01
N LEU A 58 8.39 -4.98 8.66
CA LEU A 58 9.75 -5.39 8.98
C LEU A 58 10.57 -5.65 7.71
N THR A 59 9.97 -6.32 6.72
CA THR A 59 10.62 -6.56 5.43
C THR A 59 10.99 -5.25 4.73
N GLN A 60 10.10 -4.26 4.73
CA GLN A 60 10.38 -2.94 4.13
C GLN A 60 11.53 -2.23 4.84
N LEU A 61 11.60 -2.33 6.17
CA LEU A 61 12.72 -1.78 6.94
C LEU A 61 14.03 -2.46 6.56
N VAL A 62 14.08 -3.79 6.48
CA VAL A 62 15.32 -4.49 6.13
C VAL A 62 15.71 -4.22 4.67
N LYS A 63 14.75 -4.13 3.74
CA LYS A 63 15.01 -3.69 2.36
C LYS A 63 15.67 -2.32 2.31
N PHE A 64 15.17 -1.36 3.10
CA PHE A 64 15.80 -0.05 3.23
C PHE A 64 17.24 -0.15 3.72
N LEU A 65 17.52 -0.94 4.76
CA LEU A 65 18.86 -1.11 5.30
C LEU A 65 19.83 -1.64 4.24
N ILE A 66 19.41 -2.59 3.40
CA ILE A 66 20.22 -3.10 2.29
C ILE A 66 20.46 -2.03 1.22
N VAL A 67 19.38 -1.43 0.70
CA VAL A 67 19.46 -0.45 -0.39
C VAL A 67 20.35 0.73 0.00
N ARG A 68 20.34 1.11 1.27
CA ARG A 68 21.14 2.22 1.81
C ARG A 68 22.49 1.80 2.41
N SER A 69 22.82 0.51 2.35
CA SER A 69 24.05 -0.06 2.93
C SER A 69 24.23 0.31 4.41
N VAL A 70 23.14 0.31 5.17
CA VAL A 70 23.15 0.56 6.61
C VAL A 70 23.48 -0.75 7.33
N HIS A 71 24.68 -0.82 7.90
CA HIS A 71 25.09 -1.98 8.66
C HIS A 71 24.43 -2.00 10.05
N VAL A 72 23.68 -3.07 10.32
CA VAL A 72 23.13 -3.38 11.64
C VAL A 72 23.77 -4.68 12.11
N PRO A 73 24.57 -4.70 13.20
CA PRO A 73 25.46 -5.81 13.55
C PRO A 73 24.92 -7.22 13.36
N GLY A 74 24.29 -7.93 14.29
CA GLY A 74 23.82 -9.31 14.07
C GLY A 74 22.57 -9.46 13.20
N LEU A 75 22.42 -8.69 12.11
CA LEU A 75 21.30 -8.81 11.16
C LEU A 75 21.76 -9.52 9.89
N ASP A 76 21.55 -10.83 9.85
CA ASP A 76 21.73 -11.67 8.67
C ASP A 76 20.39 -12.36 8.28
N GLU A 77 20.42 -13.20 7.24
CA GLU A 77 19.23 -13.93 6.80
C GLU A 77 18.65 -14.83 7.90
N GLY A 78 19.51 -15.49 8.68
CA GLY A 78 19.08 -16.33 9.80
C GLY A 78 18.36 -15.51 10.87
N ALA A 79 18.92 -14.37 11.26
CA ALA A 79 18.28 -13.45 12.20
C ALA A 79 16.95 -12.91 11.66
N PHE A 80 16.86 -12.61 10.36
CA PHE A 80 15.61 -12.18 9.73
C PHE A 80 14.55 -13.28 9.78
N ARG A 81 14.89 -14.52 9.39
CA ARG A 81 13.99 -15.68 9.51
C ARG A 81 13.50 -15.89 10.95
N LYS A 82 14.41 -15.86 11.93
CA LYS A 82 14.07 -15.97 13.36
C LYS A 82 13.11 -14.86 13.80
N ALA A 83 13.34 -13.62 13.39
CA ALA A 83 12.45 -12.50 13.71
C ALA A 83 11.03 -12.71 13.17
N LEU A 84 10.88 -13.20 11.93
CA LEU A 84 9.55 -13.51 11.37
C LEU A 84 8.85 -14.63 12.15
N ALA A 85 9.56 -15.72 12.46
CA ALA A 85 9.00 -16.83 13.22
C ALA A 85 8.58 -16.41 14.64
N LEU A 86 9.45 -15.68 15.35
CA LEU A 86 9.18 -15.16 16.68
C LEU A 86 7.99 -14.20 16.70
N TYR A 87 7.91 -13.30 15.72
CA TYR A 87 6.79 -12.37 15.62
C TYR A 87 5.46 -13.09 15.32
N THR A 88 5.50 -14.16 14.53
CA THR A 88 4.31 -14.97 14.24
C THR A 88 3.75 -15.61 15.51
N VAL A 89 4.63 -16.20 16.32
CA VAL A 89 4.26 -16.87 17.57
C VAL A 89 3.96 -15.86 18.68
N HIS A 90 4.49 -14.65 18.59
CA HIS A 90 4.17 -13.57 19.52
C HIS A 90 2.67 -13.24 19.54
N GLU A 91 1.95 -13.39 18.43
CA GLU A 91 0.51 -13.07 18.37
C GLU A 91 -0.41 -14.07 19.09
N VAL A 92 0.13 -15.18 19.59
CA VAL A 92 -0.63 -16.25 20.27
C VAL A 92 -1.27 -15.77 21.59
N HIS A 93 -0.73 -14.74 22.25
CA HIS A 93 -1.28 -14.23 23.53
C HIS A 93 -2.64 -13.54 23.40
N LYS A 94 -3.05 -13.16 22.18
CA LYS A 94 -4.31 -12.44 21.93
C LYS A 94 -5.50 -13.39 21.70
N ASP A 95 -5.25 -14.71 21.71
CA ASP A 95 -6.30 -15.71 21.64
C ASP A 95 -7.06 -15.80 22.97
N LYS A 96 -8.40 -15.73 22.92
CA LYS A 96 -9.25 -15.59 24.13
C LYS A 96 -9.36 -16.88 24.94
N ASP A 97 -9.03 -18.01 24.33
CA ASP A 97 -9.10 -19.34 24.93
C ASP A 97 -7.81 -19.74 25.68
N VAL A 98 -6.94 -18.78 26.00
CA VAL A 98 -5.66 -19.05 26.65
C VAL A 98 -5.78 -18.99 28.17
N GLU A 99 -5.58 -20.13 28.84
CA GLU A 99 -5.32 -20.16 30.28
C GLU A 99 -3.96 -19.50 30.56
N LEU A 100 -4.01 -18.29 31.11
CA LEU A 100 -2.82 -17.52 31.48
C LEU A 100 -2.21 -18.08 32.78
N LEU A 101 -0.87 -18.17 32.85
CA LEU A 101 -0.15 -18.44 34.09
C LEU A 101 -0.17 -17.17 34.96
N GLY A 102 -1.28 -16.96 35.67
CA GLY A 102 -1.49 -15.82 36.56
C GLY A 102 -2.25 -14.66 35.91
N SER A 103 -2.18 -13.47 36.51
CA SER A 103 -3.02 -12.31 36.14
C SER A 103 -2.49 -11.48 34.97
N SER A 104 -1.35 -11.85 34.37
CA SER A 104 -0.77 -11.12 33.24
C SER A 104 -1.13 -11.79 31.92
N GLN A 105 -1.66 -11.01 30.97
CA GLN A 105 -1.94 -11.42 29.58
C GLN A 105 -0.70 -11.91 28.82
N PHE A 106 0.49 -11.80 29.40
CA PHE A 106 1.77 -12.15 28.77
C PHE A 106 2.46 -13.37 29.42
N SER A 107 1.83 -13.99 30.43
CA SER A 107 2.33 -15.20 31.08
C SER A 107 1.83 -16.46 30.34
N ILE A 108 2.23 -16.64 29.08
CA ILE A 108 1.84 -17.81 28.30
C ILE A 108 2.76 -18.99 28.64
N PRO A 109 2.21 -20.20 28.86
CA PRO A 109 3.00 -21.43 28.98
C PRO A 109 3.87 -21.65 27.72
N LEU A 110 5.13 -22.01 27.91
CA LEU A 110 6.07 -22.26 26.80
C LEU A 110 5.58 -23.39 25.88
N GLU A 111 4.93 -24.39 26.46
CA GLU A 111 4.34 -25.53 25.77
C GLU A 111 3.32 -25.08 24.70
N ARG A 112 2.58 -23.98 24.97
CA ARG A 112 1.64 -23.42 24.01
C ARG A 112 2.35 -22.71 22.86
N LEU A 113 3.42 -21.96 23.15
CA LEU A 113 4.24 -21.31 22.13
C LEU A 113 4.86 -22.36 21.20
N LEU A 114 5.41 -23.43 21.78
CA LEU A 114 5.96 -24.57 21.05
C LEU A 114 4.89 -25.26 20.19
N LYS A 115 3.71 -25.50 20.76
CA LYS A 115 2.60 -26.10 20.01
C LYS A 115 2.20 -25.27 18.80
N GLU A 116 2.11 -23.94 18.93
CA GLU A 116 1.77 -23.07 17.79
C GLU A 116 2.91 -22.99 16.77
N TYR A 117 4.16 -22.96 17.24
CA TYR A 117 5.36 -22.99 16.41
C TYR A 117 5.45 -24.30 15.58
N GLU A 118 5.11 -25.44 16.17
CA GLU A 118 5.00 -26.72 15.49
C GLU A 118 3.79 -26.77 14.54
N ARG A 119 2.62 -26.31 15.01
CA ARG A 119 1.35 -26.30 14.28
C ARG A 119 1.41 -25.50 12.98
N LEU A 120 2.13 -24.38 12.98
CA LEU A 120 2.39 -23.57 11.79
C LEU A 120 3.56 -24.10 10.96
N GLY A 121 4.30 -25.10 11.44
CA GLY A 121 5.46 -25.65 10.76
C GLY A 121 6.70 -24.73 10.77
N LEU A 122 6.75 -23.75 11.68
CA LEU A 122 7.84 -22.77 11.78
C LEU A 122 9.17 -23.41 12.19
N HIS A 123 9.14 -24.55 12.90
CA HIS A 123 10.33 -25.36 13.19
C HIS A 123 11.11 -25.79 11.95
N LYS A 124 10.43 -25.97 10.79
CA LYS A 124 11.09 -26.29 9.52
C LYS A 124 11.65 -25.07 8.80
N PHE A 125 11.24 -23.87 9.22
CA PHE A 125 11.67 -22.61 8.63
C PHE A 125 12.98 -22.13 9.23
N VAL A 126 13.06 -22.18 10.56
CA VAL A 126 14.21 -21.72 11.32
C VAL A 126 14.08 -22.22 12.75
N GLU A 127 15.14 -22.76 13.33
CA GLU A 127 15.19 -23.12 14.75
C GLU A 127 15.32 -21.87 15.63
N VAL A 128 14.60 -21.87 16.75
CA VAL A 128 14.57 -20.76 17.69
C VAL A 128 14.65 -21.31 19.11
N ASP A 129 15.47 -20.67 19.93
CA ASP A 129 15.60 -20.97 21.35
C ASP A 129 14.31 -20.70 22.14
N GLU A 130 13.96 -21.59 23.07
CA GLU A 130 12.74 -21.53 23.88
C GLU A 130 12.69 -20.29 24.77
N HIS A 131 13.83 -19.92 25.37
CA HIS A 131 13.92 -18.70 26.19
C HIS A 131 13.69 -17.46 25.32
N LEU A 132 14.19 -17.47 24.08
CA LEU A 132 13.93 -16.39 23.14
C LEU A 132 12.46 -16.31 22.70
N MET A 133 11.78 -17.45 22.49
CA MET A 133 10.34 -17.47 22.21
C MET A 133 9.54 -16.83 23.35
N ARG A 134 9.88 -17.13 24.60
CA ARG A 134 9.24 -16.51 25.76
C ARG A 134 9.56 -15.02 25.86
N ALA A 135 10.83 -14.65 25.72
CA ALA A 135 11.27 -13.26 25.77
C ALA A 135 10.60 -12.39 24.70
N ALA A 136 10.43 -12.92 23.48
CA ALA A 136 9.76 -12.25 22.39
C ALA A 136 8.30 -11.91 22.70
N ASN A 137 7.66 -12.60 23.65
CA ASN A 137 6.29 -12.34 24.08
C ASN A 137 6.13 -11.24 25.14
N VAL A 138 7.23 -10.70 25.67
CA VAL A 138 7.16 -9.69 26.72
C VAL A 138 7.37 -8.28 26.14
N HIS A 139 6.41 -7.39 26.41
CA HIS A 139 6.36 -6.03 25.84
C HIS A 139 7.34 -5.04 26.50
N LYS A 140 7.72 -5.22 27.77
CA LYS A 140 8.60 -4.27 28.48
C LYS A 140 10.06 -4.70 28.43
N ARG A 141 10.92 -3.86 27.86
CA ARG A 141 12.38 -3.96 28.02
C ARG A 141 12.71 -3.73 29.48
N SER A 142 12.97 -4.81 30.21
CA SER A 142 13.41 -4.76 31.61
C SER A 142 14.83 -5.31 31.68
N PRO A 143 15.76 -4.66 32.38
CA PRO A 143 17.08 -5.23 32.65
C PRO A 143 17.01 -6.52 33.49
N LYS A 144 15.83 -6.86 34.04
CA LYS A 144 15.55 -8.12 34.74
C LYS A 144 14.91 -9.19 33.84
N HIS A 145 14.99 -9.04 32.52
CA HIS A 145 14.54 -10.08 31.60
C HIS A 145 15.47 -11.29 31.66
N GLY A 146 15.23 -12.18 32.62
CA GLY A 146 16.01 -13.41 32.80
C GLY A 146 16.09 -14.21 31.51
N ASP A 147 14.98 -14.35 30.78
CA ASP A 147 14.94 -15.15 29.55
C ASP A 147 15.82 -14.58 28.41
N LEU A 148 16.00 -13.25 28.31
CA LEU A 148 16.94 -12.66 27.33
C LEU A 148 18.41 -12.95 27.70
N LEU A 149 18.71 -13.06 28.99
CA LEU A 149 20.04 -13.35 29.50
C LEU A 149 20.36 -14.85 29.48
N LEU A 150 19.33 -15.70 29.55
CA LEU A 150 19.43 -17.16 29.50
C LEU A 150 19.42 -17.71 28.08
N SER A 151 19.00 -16.90 27.09
CA SER A 151 19.00 -17.32 25.69
C SER A 151 20.43 -17.59 25.20
N THR A 152 20.59 -18.70 24.47
CA THR A 152 21.85 -19.07 23.84
C THR A 152 22.14 -18.29 22.56
N GLU A 153 21.17 -17.49 22.09
CA GLU A 153 21.27 -16.73 20.85
C GLU A 153 22.13 -15.46 21.00
N PRO A 154 23.28 -15.34 20.31
CA PRO A 154 24.16 -14.16 20.41
C PRO A 154 23.46 -12.84 20.03
N GLY A 155 22.35 -12.91 19.30
CA GLY A 155 21.54 -11.77 18.85
C GLY A 155 20.21 -11.58 19.58
N ALA A 156 19.95 -12.26 20.70
CA ALA A 156 18.64 -12.30 21.37
C ALA A 156 17.99 -10.92 21.59
N SER A 157 18.76 -9.94 22.11
CA SER A 157 18.26 -8.56 22.32
C SER A 157 17.84 -7.87 21.03
N ARG A 158 18.51 -8.17 19.91
CA ARG A 158 18.19 -7.61 18.60
C ARG A 158 16.96 -8.29 17.99
N LEU A 159 16.86 -9.61 18.11
CA LEU A 159 15.68 -10.36 17.67
C LEU A 159 14.43 -9.86 18.40
N TRP A 160 14.52 -9.64 19.72
CA TRP A 160 13.45 -9.01 20.50
C TRP A 160 13.07 -7.63 19.96
N LEU A 161 14.05 -6.78 19.63
CA LEU A 161 13.80 -5.46 19.04
C LEU A 161 13.08 -5.55 17.69
N LEU A 162 13.47 -6.49 16.82
CA LEU A 162 12.82 -6.70 15.52
C LEU A 162 11.36 -7.16 15.67
N VAL A 163 11.08 -8.02 16.66
CA VAL A 163 9.71 -8.43 17.01
C VAL A 163 8.89 -7.22 17.47
N ARG A 164 9.46 -6.33 18.31
CA ARG A 164 8.78 -5.10 18.74
C ARG A 164 8.53 -4.12 17.59
N LEU A 165 9.48 -3.99 16.67
CA LEU A 165 9.29 -3.21 15.44
C LEU A 165 8.14 -3.78 14.60
N ALA A 166 8.10 -5.09 14.38
CA ALA A 166 7.02 -5.76 13.65
C ALA A 166 5.65 -5.57 14.32
N ASP A 167 5.56 -5.75 15.64
CA ASP A 167 4.35 -5.51 16.43
C ASP A 167 3.88 -4.05 16.34
N THR A 168 4.83 -3.11 16.38
CA THR A 168 4.54 -1.68 16.21
C THR A 168 4.03 -1.40 14.79
N PHE A 169 4.68 -1.94 13.75
CA PHE A 169 4.25 -1.79 12.35
C PHE A 169 2.84 -2.30 12.11
N ALA A 170 2.48 -3.43 12.71
CA ALA A 170 1.14 -4.00 12.58
C ALA A 170 0.05 -3.25 13.37
N SER A 171 0.47 -2.45 14.35
CA SER A 171 -0.41 -1.82 15.34
C SER A 171 -0.79 -0.37 15.04
N VAL A 172 0.09 0.37 14.38
CA VAL A 172 -0.06 1.81 14.10
C VAL A 172 -1.13 2.04 13.04
N LYS A 173 -1.95 3.10 13.23
CA LYS A 173 -3.08 3.40 12.33
C LYS A 173 -2.87 4.67 11.51
N THR A 174 -2.11 5.62 12.04
CA THR A 174 -1.79 6.86 11.35
C THR A 174 -0.29 7.02 11.15
N PRO A 175 0.15 7.77 10.12
CA PRO A 175 1.56 8.06 9.93
C PRO A 175 2.20 8.77 11.14
N GLU A 176 1.44 9.67 11.80
CA GLU A 176 1.90 10.38 13.00
C GLU A 176 2.13 9.42 14.18
N GLU A 177 1.18 8.52 14.45
CA GLU A 177 1.32 7.49 15.50
C GLU A 177 2.54 6.60 15.22
N ALA A 178 2.73 6.23 13.95
CA ALA A 178 3.86 5.43 13.51
C ALA A 178 5.19 6.15 13.75
N LEU A 179 5.29 7.43 13.41
CA LEU A 179 6.48 8.23 13.66
C LEU A 179 6.84 8.24 15.15
N ASN A 180 5.86 8.52 16.01
CA ASN A 180 6.08 8.62 17.46
C ASN A 180 6.47 7.27 18.09
N SER A 181 5.84 6.18 17.66
CA SER A 181 6.06 4.84 18.22
C SER A 181 7.37 4.20 17.75
N LEU A 182 7.76 4.42 16.48
CA LEU A 182 8.93 3.75 15.88
C LEU A 182 10.25 4.46 16.19
N LYS A 183 10.21 5.78 16.46
CA LYS A 183 11.42 6.61 16.65
C LYS A 183 12.36 6.06 17.72
N GLY A 184 11.83 5.55 18.83
CA GLY A 184 12.63 4.94 19.90
C GLY A 184 13.27 3.63 19.48
N TYR A 185 12.49 2.73 18.88
CA TYR A 185 12.98 1.42 18.45
C TYR A 185 14.01 1.51 17.31
N LEU A 186 13.85 2.45 16.39
CA LEU A 186 14.84 2.68 15.33
C LEU A 186 16.15 3.22 15.90
N ALA A 187 16.09 4.11 16.89
CA ALA A 187 17.29 4.59 17.57
C ALA A 187 18.05 3.46 18.29
N ASP A 188 17.31 2.49 18.84
CA ASP A 188 17.88 1.26 19.44
C ASP A 188 18.44 0.28 18.39
N LEU A 189 17.98 0.34 17.14
CA LEU A 189 18.41 -0.55 16.06
C LEU A 189 19.86 -0.27 15.64
N GLY A 190 20.27 1.00 15.64
CA GLY A 190 21.64 1.37 15.35
C GLY A 190 21.89 2.88 15.26
N PRO A 191 23.18 3.28 15.21
CA PRO A 191 23.59 4.68 15.21
C PRO A 191 23.08 5.46 13.99
N ALA A 192 22.73 4.78 12.90
CA ALA A 192 22.17 5.40 11.70
C ALA A 192 20.85 6.16 11.96
N PHE A 193 20.14 5.84 13.04
CA PHE A 193 18.87 6.47 13.44
C PHE A 193 18.97 7.22 14.77
N ALA A 194 20.19 7.52 15.24
CA ALA A 194 20.41 8.17 16.52
C ALA A 194 19.68 9.52 16.62
N LEU A 195 18.95 9.73 17.72
CA LEU A 195 18.17 10.96 17.95
C LEU A 195 19.00 12.11 18.52
N LYS A 196 20.15 11.80 19.14
CA LYS A 196 21.01 12.75 19.85
C LYS A 196 22.26 13.06 19.03
N ARG A 197 22.86 14.23 19.28
CA ARG A 197 23.94 14.80 18.46
C ARG A 197 25.22 13.92 18.46
N PRO A 198 25.86 13.71 17.29
CA PRO A 198 25.36 14.07 15.96
C PRO A 198 24.15 13.19 15.58
N PRO A 199 23.07 13.78 15.02
CA PRO A 199 21.93 12.98 14.59
C PRO A 199 22.37 11.91 13.60
N GLY A 200 21.67 10.79 13.61
CA GLY A 200 21.87 9.71 12.65
C GLY A 200 21.76 10.20 11.20
N ARG A 201 22.06 9.31 10.26
CA ARG A 201 21.93 9.60 8.83
C ARG A 201 20.47 9.69 8.41
N TYR A 202 19.58 8.97 9.08
CA TYR A 202 18.19 8.80 8.67
C TYR A 202 17.20 9.15 9.79
N ALA A 203 16.08 9.77 9.40
CA ALA A 203 14.96 10.10 10.27
C ALA A 203 13.63 9.69 9.63
N LEU A 204 12.60 9.58 10.47
CA LEU A 204 11.23 9.33 10.02
C LEU A 204 10.55 10.63 9.60
N TYR A 205 9.84 10.56 8.49
CA TYR A 205 9.01 11.64 7.96
C TYR A 205 7.67 11.05 7.52
N TYR A 206 6.65 11.88 7.41
CA TYR A 206 5.38 11.45 6.84
C TYR A 206 4.72 12.57 6.06
N HIS A 207 3.85 12.18 5.14
CA HIS A 207 2.80 13.07 4.67
C HIS A 207 1.45 12.50 5.06
N GLU A 208 0.48 13.39 5.21
CA GLU A 208 -0.90 13.04 5.53
C GLU A 208 -1.85 13.94 4.74
N LEU A 209 -2.95 13.33 4.30
CA LEU A 209 -4.03 13.97 3.58
C LEU A 209 -5.20 14.15 4.55
N LYS A 210 -5.71 15.37 4.60
CA LYS A 210 -6.86 15.72 5.44
C LYS A 210 -8.17 15.12 4.92
N ASP A 211 -8.26 14.86 3.62
CA ASP A 211 -9.47 14.39 2.95
C ASP A 211 -9.12 13.21 2.02
N VAL A 212 -9.87 12.12 2.14
CA VAL A 212 -9.68 10.87 1.38
C VAL A 212 -10.80 10.74 0.36
N ARG A 213 -10.49 11.02 -0.91
CA ARG A 213 -11.42 10.97 -2.06
C ARG A 213 -11.17 9.79 -3.01
N GLY A 214 -10.88 8.61 -2.46
CA GLY A 214 -10.71 7.37 -3.22
C GLY A 214 -9.57 7.42 -4.25
N VAL A 215 -9.90 7.44 -5.55
CA VAL A 215 -8.93 7.37 -6.66
C VAL A 215 -7.93 8.53 -6.62
N LEU A 216 -8.41 9.74 -6.35
CA LEU A 216 -7.56 10.93 -6.25
C LEU A 216 -6.54 10.78 -5.12
N THR A 217 -6.95 10.19 -3.99
CA THR A 217 -6.06 9.94 -2.84
C THR A 217 -4.87 9.07 -3.24
N ASN A 218 -5.13 7.95 -3.94
CA ASN A 218 -4.08 7.03 -4.38
C ASN A 218 -3.12 7.70 -5.36
N MET A 219 -3.63 8.55 -6.27
CA MET A 219 -2.80 9.32 -7.18
C MET A 219 -1.92 10.33 -6.44
N ILE A 220 -2.47 11.03 -5.45
CA ILE A 220 -1.70 11.96 -4.61
C ILE A 220 -0.62 11.21 -3.83
N HIS A 221 -0.94 10.08 -3.18
CA HIS A 221 0.07 9.28 -2.46
C HIS A 221 1.20 8.84 -3.37
N ARG A 222 0.87 8.36 -4.58
CA ARG A 222 1.87 7.94 -5.56
C ARG A 222 2.74 9.10 -6.02
N ALA A 223 2.14 10.24 -6.36
CA ALA A 223 2.86 11.42 -6.82
C ALA A 223 3.81 11.97 -5.74
N VAL A 224 3.34 12.06 -4.49
CA VAL A 224 4.17 12.47 -3.35
C VAL A 224 5.32 11.48 -3.14
N ALA A 225 5.03 10.18 -3.10
CA ALA A 225 6.06 9.16 -2.89
C ALA A 225 7.13 9.15 -3.98
N GLN A 226 6.73 9.30 -5.26
CA GLN A 226 7.66 9.40 -6.38
C GLN A 226 8.52 10.66 -6.30
N GLN A 227 7.92 11.81 -6.05
CA GLN A 227 8.65 13.08 -5.94
C GLN A 227 9.70 13.02 -4.82
N LEU A 228 9.31 12.55 -3.63
CA LEU A 228 10.21 12.45 -2.48
C LEU A 228 11.32 11.41 -2.70
N ALA A 229 11.03 10.31 -3.39
CA ALA A 229 12.03 9.27 -3.68
C ALA A 229 13.04 9.71 -4.74
N GLU A 230 12.57 10.35 -5.81
CA GLU A 230 13.40 10.77 -6.95
C GLU A 230 14.28 11.99 -6.59
N GLU A 231 13.73 12.98 -5.89
CA GLU A 231 14.46 14.23 -5.66
C GLU A 231 15.24 14.21 -4.34
N TRP A 232 14.69 13.65 -3.27
CA TRP A 232 15.22 13.84 -1.91
C TRP A 232 15.64 12.55 -1.21
N ASP A 233 15.70 11.45 -1.95
CA ASP A 233 16.21 10.17 -1.47
C ASP A 233 15.35 9.52 -0.36
N PHE A 234 14.06 9.85 -0.29
CA PHE A 234 13.14 9.27 0.67
C PHE A 234 12.74 7.85 0.27
N TYR A 235 12.64 6.97 1.26
CA TYR A 235 12.19 5.60 1.08
C TYR A 235 10.82 5.41 1.75
N PRO A 236 9.76 5.05 1.00
CA PRO A 236 8.46 4.77 1.59
C PRO A 236 8.49 3.47 2.41
N LEU A 237 8.17 3.58 3.70
CA LEU A 237 8.24 2.47 4.65
C LEU A 237 6.87 1.82 4.90
N LEU A 238 5.83 2.62 5.20
CA LEU A 238 4.47 2.14 5.49
C LEU A 238 3.44 3.01 4.76
N TYR A 239 2.38 2.38 4.26
CA TYR A 239 1.28 3.05 3.57
C TYR A 239 0.03 2.99 4.43
N PHE A 240 -0.62 4.14 4.61
CA PHE A 240 -1.85 4.32 5.35
C PHE A 240 -2.93 4.89 4.42
N ALA A 241 -4.19 4.72 4.78
CA ALA A 241 -5.29 5.32 4.02
C ALA A 241 -5.21 6.86 3.96
N THR A 242 -4.63 7.49 5.00
CA THR A 242 -4.47 8.94 5.08
C THR A 242 -3.09 9.42 4.67
N GLY A 243 -2.09 8.55 4.49
CA GLY A 243 -0.71 9.03 4.37
C GLY A 243 0.32 7.95 4.10
N THR A 244 1.59 8.35 4.09
CA THR A 244 2.72 7.42 3.95
C THR A 244 3.82 7.85 4.90
N LEU A 245 4.42 6.87 5.57
CA LEU A 245 5.59 7.04 6.42
C LEU A 245 6.84 6.74 5.60
N TYR A 246 7.87 7.57 5.74
CA TYR A 246 9.11 7.50 5.00
C TYR A 246 10.33 7.47 5.93
N LEU A 247 11.41 6.87 5.42
CA LEU A 247 12.76 7.07 5.93
C LEU A 247 13.51 7.97 4.96
N GLY A 248 13.97 9.12 5.46
CA GLY A 248 14.68 10.13 4.67
C GLY A 248 15.96 10.60 5.37
N PRO A 249 16.82 11.37 4.68
CA PRO A 249 18.02 11.93 5.27
C PRO A 249 17.68 12.89 6.42
N SER A 250 18.40 12.79 7.55
CA SER A 250 18.13 13.63 8.73
C SER A 250 18.49 15.10 8.56
N ARG A 251 19.25 15.44 7.51
CA ARG A 251 19.55 16.81 7.11
C ARG A 251 18.88 17.05 5.77
N LEU A 252 17.87 17.92 5.78
CA LEU A 252 17.23 18.43 4.58
C LEU A 252 17.70 19.86 4.38
N ASP A 253 17.98 20.23 3.12
CA ASP A 253 18.28 21.61 2.79
C ASP A 253 17.02 22.47 3.01
N GLY A 254 17.17 23.59 3.71
CA GLY A 254 16.04 24.41 4.18
C GLY A 254 15.13 24.97 3.07
N ASN A 255 15.60 24.99 1.83
CA ASN A 255 14.86 25.44 0.64
C ASN A 255 14.25 24.28 -0.15
N ALA A 256 14.41 23.02 0.28
CA ALA A 256 13.90 21.87 -0.46
C ALA A 256 12.37 21.92 -0.61
N ALA A 257 11.65 22.47 0.36
CA ALA A 257 10.19 22.54 0.30
C ALA A 257 9.64 23.51 -0.77
N ASP A 258 10.46 24.42 -1.29
CA ASP A 258 10.03 25.42 -2.26
C ASP A 258 9.73 24.75 -3.60
N GLY A 259 8.46 24.82 -4.04
CA GLY A 259 8.01 24.21 -5.29
C GLY A 259 7.55 22.76 -5.18
N LEU A 260 7.65 22.11 -4.01
CA LEU A 260 7.21 20.73 -3.80
C LEU A 260 5.71 20.55 -4.14
N ILE A 261 4.85 21.41 -3.59
CA ILE A 261 3.39 21.33 -3.82
C ILE A 261 3.05 21.53 -5.31
N PRO A 262 3.54 22.59 -5.99
CA PRO A 262 3.36 22.73 -7.44
C PRO A 262 3.83 21.52 -8.25
N ALA A 263 4.99 20.93 -7.92
CA ALA A 263 5.52 19.76 -8.63
C ALA A 263 4.63 18.53 -8.44
N ILE A 264 4.19 18.24 -7.21
CA ILE A 264 3.25 17.15 -6.92
C ILE A 264 1.94 17.38 -7.67
N ALA A 265 1.38 18.59 -7.61
CA ALA A 265 0.15 18.92 -8.32
C ALA A 265 0.28 18.68 -9.83
N GLY A 266 1.40 19.09 -10.43
CA GLY A 266 1.73 18.81 -11.83
C GLY A 266 1.75 17.32 -12.14
N ARG A 267 2.40 16.49 -11.31
CA ARG A 267 2.43 15.03 -11.49
C ARG A 267 1.06 14.38 -11.34
N VAL A 268 0.24 14.85 -10.40
CA VAL A 268 -1.14 14.35 -10.22
C VAL A 268 -1.96 14.68 -11.46
N LEU A 269 -1.89 15.92 -11.96
CA LEU A 269 -2.59 16.34 -13.17
C LEU A 269 -2.13 15.53 -14.39
N GLN A 270 -0.83 15.31 -14.56
CA GLN A 270 -0.29 14.46 -15.63
C GLN A 270 -0.76 13.01 -15.52
N SER A 271 -0.83 12.48 -14.29
CA SER A 271 -1.32 11.11 -14.07
C SER A 271 -2.82 10.99 -14.35
N LEU A 272 -3.60 12.05 -14.10
CA LEU A 272 -5.02 12.12 -14.44
C LEU A 272 -5.23 12.21 -15.96
N THR A 273 -4.42 13.00 -16.66
CA THR A 273 -4.54 13.14 -18.13
C THR A 273 -4.04 11.90 -18.89
N GLN A 274 -3.06 11.17 -18.35
CA GLN A 274 -2.61 9.90 -18.92
C GLN A 274 -3.43 8.69 -18.47
N GLY A 275 -4.08 8.78 -17.31
CA GLY A 275 -4.83 7.70 -16.66
C GLY A 275 -6.36 7.82 -16.76
N GLY A 276 -6.87 8.89 -17.39
CA GLY A 276 -8.27 9.02 -17.78
C GLY A 276 -8.62 8.03 -18.89
N GLY A 277 -8.62 6.74 -18.56
CA GLY A 277 -9.04 5.69 -19.46
C GLY A 277 -10.44 5.98 -19.97
N ALA A 278 -10.74 5.49 -21.19
CA ALA A 278 -12.04 5.65 -21.83
C ALA A 278 -13.23 5.34 -20.89
N ASP A 279 -13.04 4.47 -19.89
CA ASP A 279 -14.05 4.12 -18.90
C ASP A 279 -14.41 5.26 -17.93
N ALA A 280 -13.44 6.02 -17.43
CA ALA A 280 -13.73 7.18 -16.56
C ALA A 280 -14.43 8.31 -17.34
N ILE A 281 -14.12 8.43 -18.63
CA ILE A 281 -14.78 9.37 -19.54
C ILE A 281 -16.21 8.88 -19.85
N ARG A 282 -16.41 7.57 -20.06
CA ARG A 282 -17.73 6.95 -20.26
C ARG A 282 -18.65 7.11 -19.04
N ASP A 283 -18.13 6.94 -17.83
CA ASP A 283 -18.90 7.14 -16.59
C ASP A 283 -19.42 8.58 -16.45
N GLY A 284 -18.66 9.55 -16.96
CA GLY A 284 -19.07 10.94 -17.00
C GLY A 284 -19.91 11.34 -18.22
N LEU A 285 -20.28 10.42 -19.11
CA LEU A 285 -21.07 10.73 -20.30
C LEU A 285 -22.56 10.90 -19.95
N ARG A 286 -23.09 12.10 -20.19
CA ARG A 286 -24.51 12.41 -20.00
C ARG A 286 -25.30 12.02 -21.26
N ARG A 287 -25.83 10.79 -21.25
CA ARG A 287 -26.56 10.16 -22.37
C ARG A 287 -27.69 11.01 -22.97
N GLN A 288 -28.36 11.87 -22.19
CA GLN A 288 -29.47 12.70 -22.68
C GLN A 288 -29.03 13.95 -23.46
N LYS A 289 -27.85 14.51 -23.14
CA LYS A 289 -27.35 15.75 -23.76
C LYS A 289 -26.16 15.50 -24.70
N PHE A 290 -25.65 14.27 -24.71
CA PHE A 290 -24.45 13.87 -25.46
C PHE A 290 -23.26 14.79 -25.17
N ASP A 291 -23.10 15.16 -23.90
CA ASP A 291 -21.95 15.91 -23.37
C ASP A 291 -21.43 15.21 -22.10
N PHE A 292 -20.37 15.75 -21.50
CA PHE A 292 -19.73 15.16 -20.32
C PHE A 292 -19.98 15.96 -19.04
N GLU A 293 -19.89 15.29 -17.89
CA GLU A 293 -19.85 15.94 -16.58
C GLU A 293 -18.63 16.88 -16.46
N ARG A 294 -18.78 17.95 -15.66
CA ARG A 294 -17.76 19.03 -15.57
C ARG A 294 -16.37 18.53 -15.20
N TYR A 295 -16.28 17.50 -14.37
CA TYR A 295 -15.02 16.94 -13.89
C TYR A 295 -14.26 16.17 -14.99
N VAL A 296 -14.95 15.69 -16.04
CA VAL A 296 -14.33 14.97 -17.15
C VAL A 296 -13.40 15.88 -17.94
N TYR A 297 -13.80 17.14 -18.17
CA TYR A 297 -12.98 18.14 -18.87
C TYR A 297 -11.71 18.53 -18.10
N ALA A 298 -11.58 18.16 -16.83
CA ALA A 298 -10.37 18.41 -16.05
C ALA A 298 -9.23 17.45 -16.39
N PHE A 299 -9.53 16.31 -17.02
CA PHE A 299 -8.53 15.27 -17.31
C PHE A 299 -8.62 14.67 -18.72
N ALA A 300 -9.74 14.80 -19.42
CA ALA A 300 -9.91 14.25 -20.76
C ALA A 300 -9.53 15.27 -21.84
N MET A 301 -8.73 14.83 -22.83
CA MET A 301 -8.44 15.62 -24.02
C MET A 301 -9.63 15.54 -25.00
N VAL A 302 -9.76 16.53 -25.87
CA VAL A 302 -10.83 16.57 -26.88
C VAL A 302 -10.86 15.29 -27.73
N GLU A 303 -9.70 14.74 -28.06
CA GLU A 303 -9.56 13.50 -28.82
C GLU A 303 -10.14 12.28 -28.10
N ASP A 304 -9.95 12.19 -26.78
CA ASP A 304 -10.47 11.09 -25.96
C ASP A 304 -11.99 11.18 -25.78
N LEU A 305 -12.50 12.40 -25.60
CA LEU A 305 -13.94 12.68 -25.55
C LEU A 305 -14.62 12.25 -26.85
N LEU A 306 -14.04 12.63 -28.00
CA LEU A 306 -14.55 12.27 -29.32
C LEU A 306 -14.49 10.75 -29.56
N ARG A 307 -13.44 10.07 -29.06
CA ARG A 307 -13.31 8.62 -29.17
C ARG A 307 -14.39 7.89 -28.38
N VAL A 308 -14.68 8.33 -27.14
CA VAL A 308 -15.75 7.75 -26.32
C VAL A 308 -17.13 7.98 -26.94
N VAL A 309 -17.39 9.19 -27.42
CA VAL A 309 -18.63 9.52 -28.13
C VAL A 309 -18.83 8.60 -29.34
N ARG A 310 -17.79 8.43 -30.17
CA ARG A 310 -17.81 7.53 -31.33
C ARG A 310 -18.10 6.08 -30.92
N ASP A 311 -17.40 5.58 -29.90
CA ASP A 311 -17.52 4.17 -29.50
C ASP A 311 -18.90 3.86 -28.88
N GLU A 312 -19.47 4.79 -28.11
CA GLU A 312 -20.84 4.67 -27.56
C GLU A 312 -21.90 4.77 -28.67
N THR A 313 -21.73 5.69 -29.63
CA THR A 313 -22.59 5.76 -30.80
C THR A 313 -22.54 4.46 -31.60
N LEU A 314 -21.36 3.87 -31.85
CA LEU A 314 -21.26 2.59 -32.58
C LEU A 314 -21.88 1.42 -31.78
N SER A 315 -21.69 1.40 -30.46
CA SER A 315 -22.23 0.36 -29.58
C SER A 315 -23.76 0.37 -29.52
N ALA A 316 -24.38 1.55 -29.66
CA ALA A 316 -25.82 1.71 -29.74
C ALA A 316 -26.44 1.18 -31.05
N LYS A 317 -25.62 0.72 -32.01
CA LYS A 317 -26.05 0.23 -33.35
C LYS A 317 -27.11 1.14 -33.99
N PRO A 318 -26.82 2.45 -34.14
CA PRO A 318 -27.79 3.40 -34.67
C PRO A 318 -28.21 2.95 -36.06
N ASP A 319 -29.52 2.97 -36.31
CA ASP A 319 -30.04 2.69 -37.64
C ASP A 319 -29.62 3.84 -38.56
N ALA A 320 -28.66 3.57 -39.46
CA ALA A 320 -28.19 4.52 -40.45
C ALA A 320 -29.33 5.09 -41.30
N ARG A 321 -30.46 4.36 -41.42
CA ARG A 321 -31.66 4.81 -42.11
C ARG A 321 -32.34 5.97 -41.39
N ILE A 322 -32.23 6.10 -40.07
CA ILE A 322 -32.79 7.22 -39.30
C ILE A 322 -32.02 8.50 -39.62
N ALA A 323 -30.69 8.45 -39.61
CA ALA A 323 -29.86 9.60 -40.00
C ALA A 323 -30.16 10.03 -41.44
N LEU A 324 -30.25 9.07 -42.38
CA LEU A 324 -30.67 9.35 -43.76
C LEU A 324 -32.07 9.96 -43.84
N LYS A 325 -33.04 9.45 -43.06
CA LYS A 325 -34.42 9.94 -43.04
C LYS A 325 -34.56 11.33 -42.41
N GLU A 326 -33.74 11.66 -41.41
CA GLU A 326 -33.66 13.01 -40.84
C GLU A 326 -32.97 13.99 -41.80
N ILE A 327 -31.90 13.57 -42.48
CA ILE A 327 -31.23 14.35 -43.52
C ILE A 327 -32.20 14.59 -44.69
N ASP A 328 -32.85 13.56 -45.20
CA ASP A 328 -33.85 13.67 -46.26
C ASP A 328 -35.07 14.49 -45.81
N GLY A 329 -35.46 14.40 -44.53
CA GLY A 329 -36.50 15.23 -43.92
C GLY A 329 -36.12 16.71 -43.80
N LEU A 330 -34.86 17.01 -43.49
CA LEU A 330 -34.32 18.38 -43.48
C LEU A 330 -34.23 18.97 -44.89
N VAL A 331 -33.83 18.15 -45.88
CA VAL A 331 -33.80 18.51 -47.30
C VAL A 331 -35.23 18.74 -47.82
N ALA A 332 -36.19 17.88 -47.47
CA ALA A 332 -37.58 18.00 -47.89
C ALA A 332 -38.31 19.20 -47.25
N LYS A 333 -37.98 19.57 -46.00
CA LYS A 333 -38.55 20.74 -45.31
C LYS A 333 -38.03 22.09 -45.82
N ARG A 334 -36.91 22.12 -46.53
CA ARG A 334 -36.36 23.34 -47.13
C ARG A 334 -36.41 23.22 -48.65
N GLN A 335 -37.57 23.56 -49.23
CA GLN A 335 -37.83 23.55 -50.68
C GLN A 335 -36.90 24.44 -51.52
N GLU A 336 -35.99 25.20 -50.90
CA GLU A 336 -35.00 26.06 -51.57
C GLU A 336 -33.61 25.42 -51.76
N LEU A 337 -33.39 24.20 -51.26
CA LEU A 337 -32.09 23.54 -51.35
C LEU A 337 -31.93 22.76 -52.66
N THR A 338 -31.05 23.25 -53.53
CA THR A 338 -30.67 22.58 -54.79
C THR A 338 -29.76 21.37 -54.55
N ALA A 339 -29.63 20.48 -55.54
CA ALA A 339 -28.80 19.27 -55.47
C ALA A 339 -27.33 19.52 -55.07
N LYS A 340 -26.81 20.74 -55.28
CA LYS A 340 -25.48 21.19 -54.83
C LYS A 340 -25.30 21.25 -53.30
N TRP A 341 -26.39 21.28 -52.54
CA TRP A 341 -26.32 21.33 -51.07
C TRP A 341 -25.68 20.08 -50.47
N ARG A 342 -25.91 18.89 -51.06
CA ARG A 342 -25.27 17.64 -50.61
C ARG A 342 -23.75 17.75 -50.70
N GLU A 343 -23.23 18.15 -51.86
CA GLU A 343 -21.78 18.38 -52.05
C GLU A 343 -21.24 19.40 -51.05
N THR A 344 -21.98 20.49 -50.79
CA THR A 344 -21.54 21.53 -49.84
C THR A 344 -21.48 21.04 -48.39
N VAL A 345 -22.39 20.16 -47.97
CA VAL A 345 -22.40 19.58 -46.61
C VAL A 345 -21.28 18.55 -46.47
N GLU A 346 -21.09 17.69 -47.47
CA GLU A 346 -20.01 16.71 -47.49
C GLU A 346 -18.63 17.39 -47.45
N GLU A 347 -18.44 18.43 -48.25
CA GLU A 347 -17.21 19.21 -48.31
C GLU A 347 -16.96 20.01 -47.02
N ARG A 348 -18.00 20.67 -46.46
CA ARG A 348 -17.85 21.51 -45.26
C ARG A 348 -17.64 20.72 -43.97
N PHE A 349 -18.21 19.53 -43.88
CA PHE A 349 -18.08 18.67 -42.69
C PHE A 349 -17.08 17.52 -42.89
N GLY A 350 -16.51 17.36 -44.08
CA GLY A 350 -15.55 16.29 -44.39
C GLY A 350 -16.16 14.88 -44.24
N ILE A 351 -17.46 14.75 -44.45
CA ILE A 351 -18.21 13.49 -44.33
C ILE A 351 -18.69 13.04 -45.71
N ARG A 352 -18.79 11.74 -45.94
CA ARG A 352 -19.36 11.17 -47.16
C ARG A 352 -20.67 10.48 -46.80
N LEU A 353 -21.79 11.00 -47.29
CA LEU A 353 -23.12 10.44 -47.04
C LEU A 353 -23.35 9.32 -48.06
N LEU A 354 -23.03 8.08 -47.66
CA LEU A 354 -23.19 6.92 -48.52
C LEU A 354 -24.67 6.66 -48.86
N ASP A 355 -24.95 6.31 -50.12
CA ASP A 355 -26.28 5.92 -50.55
C ASP A 355 -26.64 4.58 -49.86
N PRO A 356 -27.84 4.44 -49.25
CA PRO A 356 -28.26 3.18 -48.62
C PRO A 356 -28.20 1.94 -49.54
N LYS A 357 -28.13 2.12 -50.86
CA LYS A 357 -27.91 1.01 -51.82
C LYS A 357 -26.45 0.54 -51.91
N GLU A 358 -25.49 1.32 -51.44
CA GLU A 358 -24.06 0.97 -51.42
C GLU A 358 -23.68 0.10 -50.21
N HIS A 359 -24.62 -0.17 -49.29
CA HIS A 359 -24.45 -1.06 -48.15
C HIS A 359 -25.03 -2.48 -48.38
N LYS A 360 -24.64 -3.14 -49.47
CA LYS A 360 -24.82 -4.59 -49.63
C LYS A 360 -23.50 -5.32 -49.67
#